data_AF-A0A3D1RGW2-F1
#
_entry.id   AF-A0A3D1RGW2-F1
#
_cell.length_a   1.000
_cell.length_b   1.000
_cell.length_c   1.000
_cell.angle_alpha   90.00
_cell.angle_beta   90.00
_cell.angle_gamma   90.00
#
_symmetry.space_group_name_H-M   'P 1'
#
loop_
_entity.id
_entity.type
_entity.pdbx_description
1 polymer ?
#
loop_
_entity_poly.entity_id
_entity_poly.type
_entity_poly.pdbx_seq_one_letter_code
_entity_poly.pdbx_strand_id
1 'polypeptide(L)'
;MKKYKVYTTILIILILLVLTALGLYIFKKDTVKSWLNLKEANVVTQEPKVEEPKKEETPTRIDKIITLGTGMKRPSNYKPTDSYCIYEYKYELEDLVNNLNNVQLKNEINTFIKESKTKLTKDEVEFKKYIDEGNKLKGKVKIKGLDSEAEYYSPEIGASDYYSRVIPFEEEKNAIGITVDWKCVNGYLSISLYYKYRYGDIVNFIGDNLQNSGIYKSYCATYDLYTGKKIQLSDLFFEGENYSTELYELMQSKMSVEGYGNYVKRDFLTLEQNYEKFTLNSIFFDKQNTVFSEGAIIPTEYYYTIFPVITIERDMKGIFNDKIEINKFARFGFRNQIVQTEVNGIPYKIPKIKHWDDKIGEKINTNIEKYMEYIMKNYKDILDTSRFAEGTYKSNTVELSYNKENIRYIINYKSAYPFIEIIVNRYTGELESVEPSMGMISIGPNSISWSDALEKMKGL
;
A
#
# COMPACT_ATOMS: atom_id res chain seq x y z
N MET A 1 7.48 -54.75 42.80
CA MET A 1 6.57 -54.25 41.74
C MET A 1 6.57 -52.72 41.54
N LYS A 2 6.81 -51.86 42.55
CA LYS A 2 6.78 -50.38 42.36
C LYS A 2 7.95 -49.79 41.56
N LYS A 3 9.18 -50.34 41.68
CA LYS A 3 10.35 -49.82 40.92
C LYS A 3 10.24 -50.07 39.41
N TYR A 4 9.74 -51.22 38.99
CA TYR A 4 9.60 -51.55 37.56
C TYR A 4 8.63 -50.61 36.82
N LYS A 5 7.51 -50.22 37.43
CA LYS A 5 6.57 -49.26 36.82
C LYS A 5 7.20 -47.90 36.52
N VAL A 6 8.05 -47.39 37.40
CA VAL A 6 8.71 -46.08 37.21
C VAL A 6 9.72 -46.14 36.06
N TYR A 7 10.50 -47.23 35.97
CA TYR A 7 11.42 -47.42 34.84
C TYR A 7 10.70 -47.60 33.52
N THR A 8 9.55 -48.29 33.48
CA THR A 8 8.75 -48.42 32.27
C THR A 8 8.17 -47.07 31.84
N THR A 9 7.69 -46.25 32.78
CA THR A 9 7.16 -44.91 32.47
C THR A 9 8.25 -43.97 31.95
N ILE A 10 9.44 -43.96 32.56
CA ILE A 10 10.56 -43.14 32.11
C ILE A 10 11.03 -43.59 30.72
N LEU A 11 11.08 -44.90 30.46
CA LEU A 11 11.45 -45.45 29.17
C LEU A 11 10.46 -45.06 28.07
N ILE A 12 9.15 -45.07 28.37
CA ILE A 12 8.10 -44.64 27.42
C ILE A 12 8.24 -43.14 27.10
N ILE A 13 8.50 -42.29 28.09
CA ILE A 13 8.70 -40.85 27.88
C ILE A 13 9.95 -40.58 27.03
N LEU A 14 11.04 -41.31 27.28
CA LEU A 14 12.26 -41.21 26.47
C LEU A 14 12.03 -41.66 25.02
N ILE A 15 11.29 -42.74 24.80
CA ILE A 15 10.93 -43.20 23.45
C ILE A 15 10.07 -42.16 22.72
N LEU A 16 9.09 -41.55 23.40
CA LEU A 16 8.25 -40.49 22.83
C LEU A 16 9.04 -39.23 22.47
N LEU A 17 10.02 -38.84 23.30
CA LEU A 17 10.91 -37.71 23.03
C LEU A 17 11.86 -37.99 21.85
N VAL A 18 12.38 -39.21 21.76
CA VAL A 18 13.22 -39.62 20.62
C VAL A 18 12.40 -39.67 19.34
N LEU A 19 11.16 -40.18 19.37
CA LEU A 19 10.27 -40.22 18.20
C LEU A 19 9.84 -38.83 17.73
N THR A 20 9.58 -37.88 18.64
CA THR A 20 9.29 -36.48 18.27
C THR A 20 10.51 -35.77 17.70
N ALA A 21 11.70 -36.00 18.25
CA ALA A 21 12.95 -35.47 17.70
C ALA A 21 13.29 -36.10 16.33
N LEU A 22 13.08 -37.40 16.15
CA LEU A 22 13.27 -38.08 14.86
C LEU A 22 12.25 -37.59 13.82
N GLY A 23 10.98 -37.39 14.22
CA GLY A 23 9.94 -36.84 13.37
C GLY A 23 10.27 -35.42 12.88
N LEU A 24 10.74 -34.55 13.78
CA LEU A 24 11.20 -33.20 13.43
C LEU A 24 12.46 -33.21 12.55
N TYR A 25 13.37 -34.16 12.76
CA TYR A 25 14.58 -34.31 11.96
C TYR A 25 14.29 -34.83 10.54
N ILE A 26 13.37 -35.80 10.40
CA ILE A 26 12.92 -36.33 9.11
C ILE A 26 12.13 -35.25 8.34
N PHE A 27 11.19 -34.55 8.99
CA PHE A 27 10.45 -33.44 8.37
C PHE A 27 11.37 -32.29 7.91
N LYS A 28 12.39 -31.93 8.69
CA LYS A 28 13.38 -30.92 8.25
C LYS A 28 14.23 -31.41 7.09
N LYS A 29 14.64 -32.68 7.07
CA LYS A 29 15.52 -33.22 6.03
C LYS A 29 14.82 -33.31 4.68
N ASP A 30 13.54 -33.70 4.64
CA ASP A 30 12.76 -33.80 3.40
C ASP A 30 12.36 -32.41 2.86
N THR A 31 12.09 -31.44 3.75
CA THR A 31 11.81 -30.06 3.34
C THR A 31 13.07 -29.38 2.76
N VAL A 32 14.24 -29.60 3.36
CA VAL A 32 15.51 -29.02 2.86
C VAL A 32 15.98 -29.69 1.57
N LYS A 33 15.75 -31.01 1.39
CA LYS A 33 16.10 -31.73 0.15
C LYS A 33 15.17 -31.36 -1.01
N SER A 34 13.89 -31.10 -0.74
CA SER A 34 12.93 -30.56 -1.71
C SER A 34 13.32 -29.15 -2.18
N TRP A 35 13.83 -28.30 -1.29
CA TRP A 35 14.32 -26.96 -1.63
C TRP A 35 15.65 -26.95 -2.41
N LEU A 36 16.56 -27.90 -2.15
CA LEU A 36 17.83 -28.00 -2.88
C LEU A 36 17.67 -28.55 -4.31
N ASN A 37 16.75 -29.49 -4.52
CA ASN A 37 16.49 -30.07 -5.84
C ASN A 37 15.74 -29.13 -6.80
N LEU A 38 15.11 -28.06 -6.31
CA LEU A 38 14.45 -27.03 -7.12
C LEU A 38 15.42 -26.05 -7.80
N LYS A 39 16.71 -26.03 -7.43
CA LYS A 39 17.70 -25.09 -7.99
C LYS A 39 18.58 -25.65 -9.12
N GLU A 40 18.61 -26.96 -9.35
CA GLU A 40 19.59 -27.58 -10.29
C GLU A 40 19.00 -28.14 -11.59
N ALA A 41 17.69 -28.12 -11.82
CA ALA A 41 17.10 -28.68 -13.04
C ALA A 41 16.42 -27.61 -13.92
N ASN A 42 17.22 -26.77 -14.57
CA ASN A 42 16.81 -25.99 -15.73
C ASN A 42 17.90 -26.08 -16.82
N VAL A 43 18.02 -27.26 -17.46
CA VAL A 43 18.65 -27.41 -18.78
C VAL A 43 17.84 -28.41 -19.61
N VAL A 44 17.46 -27.96 -20.79
CA VAL A 44 16.72 -28.58 -21.91
C VAL A 44 17.22 -30.00 -22.27
N THR A 45 16.35 -31.00 -22.53
CA THR A 45 15.94 -31.53 -23.87
C THR A 45 15.12 -32.84 -23.77
N GLN A 46 14.07 -32.94 -24.60
CA GLN A 46 13.36 -34.12 -25.17
C GLN A 46 12.64 -35.17 -24.27
N GLU A 47 11.34 -35.33 -24.54
CA GLU A 47 10.41 -36.34 -23.98
C GLU A 47 10.79 -37.79 -24.32
N PRO A 48 10.41 -38.74 -23.44
CA PRO A 48 9.39 -39.71 -23.86
C PRO A 48 8.28 -39.94 -22.82
N LYS A 49 7.07 -40.17 -23.37
CA LYS A 49 5.81 -40.49 -22.68
C LYS A 49 5.92 -41.69 -21.74
N VAL A 50 5.54 -41.52 -20.48
CA VAL A 50 5.14 -42.59 -19.55
C VAL A 50 3.95 -42.10 -18.72
N GLU A 51 2.98 -43.00 -18.54
CA GLU A 51 1.61 -42.80 -18.05
C GLU A 51 1.45 -41.91 -16.83
N GLU A 52 0.48 -40.98 -16.91
CA GLU A 52 0.05 -40.09 -15.83
C GLU A 52 -0.43 -40.88 -14.61
N PRO A 53 0.21 -40.76 -13.44
CA PRO A 53 -0.50 -40.94 -12.19
C PRO A 53 -1.48 -39.77 -12.04
N LYS A 54 -2.73 -40.08 -11.68
CA LYS A 54 -3.81 -39.11 -11.46
C LYS A 54 -3.25 -37.82 -10.83
N LYS A 55 -3.38 -36.71 -11.56
CA LYS A 55 -3.26 -35.36 -11.01
C LYS A 55 -4.02 -35.34 -9.69
N GLU A 56 -3.28 -35.23 -8.59
CA GLU A 56 -3.85 -34.66 -7.39
C GLU A 56 -4.34 -33.28 -7.81
N GLU A 57 -5.66 -33.09 -7.80
CA GLU A 57 -6.29 -31.85 -8.20
C GLU A 57 -5.63 -30.73 -7.42
N THR A 58 -4.94 -29.84 -8.15
CA THR A 58 -4.64 -28.50 -7.65
C THR A 58 -5.93 -27.98 -7.04
N PRO A 59 -5.95 -27.51 -5.79
CA PRO A 59 -7.18 -27.21 -5.08
C PRO A 59 -8.09 -26.42 -6.00
N THR A 60 -9.25 -27.02 -6.29
CA THR A 60 -10.31 -26.47 -7.12
C THR A 60 -10.43 -25.01 -6.76
N ARG A 61 -10.19 -24.12 -7.73
CA ARG A 61 -10.40 -22.66 -7.71
C ARG A 61 -11.19 -22.28 -6.45
N ILE A 62 -10.50 -21.86 -5.39
CA ILE A 62 -11.18 -21.30 -4.21
C ILE A 62 -12.08 -20.23 -4.80
N ASP A 63 -13.40 -20.40 -4.68
CA ASP A 63 -14.35 -19.41 -5.16
C ASP A 63 -13.92 -18.09 -4.55
N LYS A 64 -13.34 -17.20 -5.37
CA LYS A 64 -12.90 -15.89 -4.92
C LYS A 64 -14.14 -15.25 -4.33
N ILE A 65 -14.13 -15.03 -3.02
CA ILE A 65 -15.27 -14.44 -2.32
C ILE A 65 -15.56 -13.11 -2.99
N ILE A 66 -16.73 -13.00 -3.65
CA ILE A 66 -17.19 -11.76 -4.27
C ILE A 66 -17.87 -10.93 -3.19
N THR A 67 -17.38 -9.71 -3.02
CA THR A 67 -17.94 -8.68 -2.14
C THR A 67 -18.33 -7.49 -3.01
N LEU A 68 -19.59 -7.06 -2.88
CA LEU A 68 -20.16 -6.00 -3.69
C LEU A 68 -20.30 -4.72 -2.87
N GLY A 69 -20.07 -3.59 -3.52
CA GLY A 69 -20.29 -2.28 -2.92
C GLY A 69 -21.76 -2.08 -2.58
N THR A 70 -21.98 -1.37 -1.47
CA THR A 70 -23.31 -1.01 -0.95
C THR A 70 -23.50 0.51 -0.85
N GLY A 71 -22.50 1.27 -1.31
CA GLY A 71 -22.53 2.72 -1.28
C GLY A 71 -23.53 3.29 -2.28
N MET A 72 -23.29 4.53 -2.68
CA MET A 72 -24.18 5.18 -3.65
C MET A 72 -24.11 4.53 -5.03
N LYS A 73 -25.15 4.75 -5.85
CA LYS A 73 -25.12 4.38 -7.27
C LYS A 73 -24.05 5.19 -7.99
N ARG A 74 -23.25 4.51 -8.84
CA ARG A 74 -22.29 5.20 -9.72
C ARG A 74 -23.06 6.14 -10.66
N PRO A 75 -22.77 7.46 -10.66
CA PRO A 75 -23.35 8.38 -11.63
C PRO A 75 -22.96 7.98 -13.06
N SER A 76 -23.86 8.11 -14.03
CA SER A 76 -23.60 7.74 -15.43
C SER A 76 -22.49 8.58 -16.08
N ASN A 77 -22.27 9.79 -15.57
CA ASN A 77 -21.22 10.72 -15.99
C ASN A 77 -20.09 10.84 -14.94
N TYR A 78 -19.91 9.81 -14.11
CA TYR A 78 -18.91 9.80 -13.05
C TYR A 78 -17.52 10.15 -13.59
N LYS A 79 -16.94 11.17 -12.98
CA LYS A 79 -15.54 11.56 -13.11
C LYS A 79 -15.06 11.88 -11.70
N PRO A 80 -13.87 11.43 -11.29
CA PRO A 80 -13.29 11.89 -10.04
C PRO A 80 -13.05 13.40 -10.16
N THR A 81 -13.59 14.14 -9.21
CA THR A 81 -13.55 15.60 -9.18
C THR A 81 -12.56 16.11 -8.15
N ASP A 82 -12.36 17.42 -8.12
CA ASP A 82 -11.78 18.09 -6.97
C ASP A 82 -12.55 17.68 -5.70
N SER A 83 -11.85 17.58 -4.58
CA SER A 83 -12.43 17.21 -3.29
C SER A 83 -12.57 18.38 -2.37
N TYR A 84 -13.54 18.31 -1.48
CA TYR A 84 -13.52 19.06 -0.24
C TYR A 84 -12.78 18.25 0.82
N CYS A 85 -11.87 18.88 1.54
CA CYS A 85 -11.20 18.28 2.67
C CYS A 85 -11.02 19.28 3.80
N ILE A 86 -10.76 18.74 4.99
CA ILE A 86 -10.26 19.50 6.11
C ILE A 86 -8.81 19.08 6.31
N TYR A 87 -7.90 20.05 6.36
CA TYR A 87 -6.50 19.77 6.60
C TYR A 87 -6.29 19.35 8.05
N GLU A 88 -5.84 18.11 8.24
CA GLU A 88 -5.73 17.47 9.56
C GLU A 88 -4.82 18.24 10.51
N TYR A 89 -3.75 18.85 9.99
CA TYR A 89 -2.82 19.66 10.78
C TYR A 89 -3.41 20.99 11.31
N LYS A 90 -4.57 21.43 10.83
CA LYS A 90 -5.19 22.70 11.27
C LYS A 90 -6.03 22.55 12.54
N TYR A 91 -6.48 21.34 12.86
CA TYR A 91 -7.47 21.12 13.92
C TYR A 91 -7.17 19.85 14.70
N GLU A 92 -7.36 19.89 16.01
CA GLU A 92 -7.48 18.68 16.81
C GLU A 92 -8.83 17.99 16.51
N LEU A 93 -8.87 16.65 16.67
CA LEU A 93 -10.10 15.89 16.43
C LEU A 93 -11.24 16.37 17.33
N GLU A 94 -10.95 16.65 18.60
CA GLU A 94 -11.94 17.16 19.54
C GLU A 94 -12.52 18.50 19.08
N ASP A 95 -11.72 19.41 18.55
CA ASP A 95 -12.18 20.70 18.03
C ASP A 95 -13.06 20.51 16.79
N LEU A 96 -12.64 19.65 15.86
CA LEU A 96 -13.42 19.31 14.68
C LEU A 96 -14.81 18.78 15.06
N VAL A 97 -14.85 17.76 15.92
CA VAL A 97 -16.10 17.10 16.36
C VAL A 97 -16.98 18.08 17.13
N ASN A 98 -16.39 18.97 17.93
CA ASN A 98 -17.15 19.96 18.69
C ASN A 98 -17.86 20.99 17.82
N ASN A 99 -17.35 21.25 16.63
CA ASN A 99 -17.89 22.19 15.66
C ASN A 99 -18.81 21.54 14.61
N LEU A 100 -19.14 20.24 14.73
CA LEU A 100 -20.20 19.59 13.95
C LEU A 100 -21.57 20.17 14.29
N ASN A 101 -22.36 20.53 13.28
CA ASN A 101 -23.73 21.03 13.47
C ASN A 101 -24.71 19.91 13.85
N ASN A 102 -24.44 18.67 13.44
CA ASN A 102 -25.26 17.51 13.81
C ASN A 102 -24.93 17.05 15.24
N VAL A 103 -25.78 17.43 16.20
CA VAL A 103 -25.61 17.12 17.63
C VAL A 103 -25.63 15.61 17.93
N GLN A 104 -26.49 14.85 17.26
CA GLN A 104 -26.58 13.41 17.48
C GLN A 104 -25.30 12.71 17.02
N LEU A 105 -24.82 13.03 15.82
CA LEU A 105 -23.58 12.49 15.27
C LEU A 105 -22.37 12.90 16.13
N LYS A 106 -22.32 14.16 16.57
CA LYS A 106 -21.30 14.65 17.51
C LYS A 106 -21.25 13.80 18.79
N ASN A 107 -22.40 13.48 19.38
CA ASN A 107 -22.46 12.63 20.57
C ASN A 107 -22.01 11.20 20.28
N GLU A 108 -22.39 10.63 19.14
CA GLU A 108 -21.96 9.30 18.72
C GLU A 108 -20.44 9.21 18.54
N ILE A 109 -19.84 10.18 17.85
CA ILE A 109 -18.39 10.23 17.65
C ILE A 109 -17.66 10.40 18.99
N ASN A 110 -18.11 11.31 19.86
CA ASN A 110 -17.52 11.50 21.18
C ASN A 110 -17.60 10.24 22.04
N THR A 111 -18.73 9.52 22.00
CA THR A 111 -18.87 8.22 22.67
C THR A 111 -17.89 7.20 22.11
N PHE A 112 -17.78 7.08 20.78
CA PHE A 112 -16.82 6.18 20.15
C PHE A 112 -15.38 6.48 20.58
N ILE A 113 -14.96 7.74 20.56
CA ILE A 113 -13.62 8.17 20.99
C ILE A 113 -13.38 7.79 22.45
N LYS A 114 -14.33 8.13 23.35
CA LYS A 114 -14.22 7.86 24.79
C LYS A 114 -14.14 6.37 25.09
N GLU A 115 -15.03 5.57 24.49
CA GLU A 115 -15.05 4.12 24.68
C GLU A 115 -13.80 3.46 24.14
N SER A 116 -13.33 3.89 22.96
CA SER A 116 -12.10 3.35 22.34
C SER A 116 -10.87 3.68 23.17
N LYS A 117 -10.72 4.92 23.64
CA LYS A 117 -9.66 5.32 24.58
C LYS A 117 -9.71 4.47 25.86
N THR A 118 -10.91 4.31 26.45
CA THR A 118 -11.09 3.49 27.67
C THR A 118 -10.69 2.03 27.46
N LYS A 119 -11.05 1.44 26.31
CA LYS A 119 -10.67 0.06 25.98
C LYS A 119 -9.16 -0.07 25.81
N LEU A 120 -8.53 0.83 25.05
CA LEU A 120 -7.08 0.84 24.87
C LEU A 120 -6.33 1.03 26.18
N THR A 121 -6.73 1.97 27.04
CA THR A 121 -6.09 2.16 28.36
C THR A 121 -6.13 0.91 29.22
N LYS A 122 -7.19 0.08 29.13
CA LYS A 122 -7.24 -1.22 29.83
C LYS A 122 -6.23 -2.23 29.27
N ASP A 123 -5.95 -2.14 27.97
CA ASP A 123 -5.01 -3.01 27.26
C ASP A 123 -3.55 -2.53 27.39
N GLU A 124 -3.29 -1.35 27.98
CA GLU A 124 -1.94 -0.77 28.10
C GLU A 124 -0.97 -1.71 28.82
N VAL A 125 -1.42 -2.39 29.88
CA VAL A 125 -0.60 -3.34 30.66
C VAL A 125 -0.23 -4.56 29.81
N GLU A 126 -1.16 -5.06 28.99
CA GLU A 126 -0.91 -6.19 28.10
C GLU A 126 0.04 -5.79 26.95
N PHE A 127 -0.13 -4.57 26.43
CA PHE A 127 0.77 -4.01 25.42
C PHE A 127 2.20 -3.86 25.97
N LYS A 128 2.37 -3.28 27.17
CA LYS A 128 3.67 -3.20 27.86
C LYS A 128 4.31 -4.58 28.01
N LYS A 129 3.54 -5.55 28.51
CA LYS A 129 3.99 -6.93 28.66
C LYS A 129 4.45 -7.54 27.34
N TYR A 130 3.72 -7.30 26.25
CA TYR A 130 4.09 -7.77 24.92
C TYR A 130 5.44 -7.22 24.46
N ILE A 131 5.69 -5.91 24.65
CA ILE A 131 6.98 -5.28 24.34
C ILE A 131 8.10 -5.91 25.19
N ASP A 132 7.91 -5.99 26.51
CA ASP A 132 8.91 -6.51 27.45
C ASP A 132 9.27 -7.98 27.17
N GLU A 133 8.26 -8.83 26.96
CA GLU A 133 8.47 -10.25 26.65
C GLU A 133 9.11 -10.44 25.27
N GLY A 134 8.70 -9.63 24.29
CA GLY A 134 9.34 -9.59 22.98
C GLY A 134 10.83 -9.26 23.07
N ASN A 135 11.18 -8.24 23.87
CA ASN A 135 12.56 -7.81 24.08
C ASN A 135 13.40 -8.83 24.86
N LYS A 136 12.80 -9.60 25.78
CA LYS A 136 13.51 -10.73 26.42
C LYS A 136 13.89 -11.84 25.43
N LEU A 137 13.09 -12.03 24.38
CA LEU A 137 13.33 -13.07 23.37
C LEU A 137 14.25 -12.61 22.24
N LYS A 138 14.15 -11.34 21.84
CA LYS A 138 14.87 -10.79 20.68
C LYS A 138 16.09 -9.96 21.05
N GLY A 139 16.09 -9.33 22.23
CA GLY A 139 17.19 -8.52 22.73
C GLY A 139 17.27 -7.13 22.09
N LYS A 140 18.51 -6.67 21.91
CA LYS A 140 18.84 -5.38 21.29
C LYS A 140 19.29 -5.55 19.85
N VAL A 141 19.11 -4.49 19.06
CA VAL A 141 19.40 -4.43 17.62
C VAL A 141 20.27 -3.23 17.30
N LYS A 142 21.10 -3.34 16.25
CA LYS A 142 21.97 -2.24 15.83
C LYS A 142 21.19 -1.15 15.10
N ILE A 143 21.55 0.10 15.36
CA ILE A 143 21.01 1.24 14.63
C ILE A 143 21.87 1.49 13.38
N LYS A 144 21.24 1.61 12.21
CA LYS A 144 21.99 1.84 10.97
C LYS A 144 22.69 3.20 11.03
N GLY A 145 24.00 3.21 10.78
CA GLY A 145 24.81 4.42 10.74
C GLY A 145 25.22 4.98 12.10
N LEU A 146 24.96 4.27 13.20
CA LEU A 146 25.37 4.65 14.55
C LEU A 146 26.02 3.47 15.29
N ASP A 147 26.96 3.75 16.18
CA ASP A 147 27.54 2.75 17.11
C ASP A 147 26.63 2.46 18.32
N SER A 148 25.32 2.67 18.15
CA SER A 148 24.31 2.56 19.19
C SER A 148 23.36 1.40 18.92
N GLU A 149 22.78 0.86 19.99
CA GLU A 149 21.79 -0.21 19.94
C GLU A 149 20.42 0.27 20.48
N ALA A 150 19.35 -0.26 19.91
CA ALA A 150 17.97 -0.05 20.34
C ALA A 150 17.36 -1.37 20.81
N GLU A 151 16.26 -1.31 21.56
CA GLU A 151 15.44 -2.50 21.82
C GLU A 151 14.82 -3.01 20.52
N TYR A 152 14.67 -4.33 20.40
CA TYR A 152 14.05 -4.93 19.21
C TYR A 152 12.63 -4.42 19.03
N TYR A 153 11.83 -4.38 20.10
CA TYR A 153 10.51 -3.77 20.16
C TYR A 153 10.58 -2.46 20.93
N SER A 154 9.88 -1.44 20.46
CA SER A 154 9.75 -0.17 21.19
C SER A 154 8.37 0.43 20.92
N PRO A 155 7.64 0.90 21.95
CA PRO A 155 6.36 1.57 21.73
C PRO A 155 6.57 2.88 20.97
N GLU A 156 5.58 3.26 20.15
CA GLU A 156 5.54 4.59 19.56
C GLU A 156 4.58 5.50 20.34
N ILE A 157 4.96 6.77 20.44
CA ILE A 157 4.12 7.82 21.03
C ILE A 157 3.00 8.14 20.07
N GLY A 158 1.79 8.37 20.61
CA GLY A 158 0.65 8.82 19.82
C GLY A 158 0.93 10.16 19.13
N ALA A 159 0.54 10.27 17.86
CA ALA A 159 0.82 11.42 17.00
C ALA A 159 0.34 12.79 17.52
N SER A 160 -0.55 12.84 18.53
CA SER A 160 -0.98 14.10 19.15
C SER A 160 0.15 14.87 19.86
N ASP A 161 1.28 14.22 20.16
CA ASP A 161 2.41 14.87 20.82
C ASP A 161 3.52 15.31 19.85
N TYR A 162 3.47 14.91 18.57
CA TYR A 162 4.60 15.07 17.63
C TYR A 162 4.82 16.54 17.19
N TYR A 163 3.78 17.36 17.19
CA TYR A 163 3.87 18.78 16.82
C TYR A 163 3.88 19.75 18.01
N SER A 164 3.59 19.30 19.23
CA SER A 164 3.38 20.19 20.37
C SER A 164 4.38 20.07 21.51
N ARG A 165 5.24 19.05 21.58
CA ARG A 165 6.24 18.93 22.65
C ARG A 165 7.55 18.36 22.15
N VAL A 166 8.64 19.10 22.36
CA VAL A 166 9.99 18.52 22.39
C VAL A 166 10.05 17.66 23.65
N ILE A 167 9.61 16.40 23.55
CA ILE A 167 9.76 15.43 24.63
C ILE A 167 11.25 15.00 24.63
N PRO A 168 11.95 15.05 25.77
CA PRO A 168 13.30 14.53 25.88
C PRO A 168 13.36 13.05 25.45
N PHE A 169 14.37 12.68 24.65
CA PHE A 169 14.55 11.34 24.06
C PHE A 169 14.48 10.17 25.07
N GLU A 170 14.85 10.41 26.33
CA GLU A 170 14.77 9.40 27.40
C GLU A 170 13.34 9.18 27.94
N GLU A 171 12.48 10.21 27.88
CA GLU A 171 11.06 10.11 28.21
C GLU A 171 10.28 9.43 27.07
N GLU A 172 10.71 9.61 25.82
CA GLU A 172 10.08 8.98 24.65
C GLU A 172 10.19 7.45 24.63
N LYS A 173 11.33 6.89 25.06
CA LYS A 173 11.58 5.44 25.00
C LYS A 173 10.60 4.59 25.79
N ASN A 174 9.98 5.17 26.81
CA ASN A 174 9.02 4.51 27.70
C ASN A 174 7.60 5.10 27.57
N ALA A 175 7.41 6.10 26.72
CA ALA A 175 6.12 6.77 26.54
C ALA A 175 5.22 5.89 25.65
N ILE A 176 4.12 5.43 26.25
CA ILE A 176 3.08 4.69 25.54
C ILE A 176 1.91 5.63 25.37
N GLY A 177 1.63 5.98 24.11
CA GLY A 177 0.52 6.84 23.74
C GLY A 177 -0.49 6.10 22.87
N ILE A 178 -1.77 6.41 23.07
CA ILE A 178 -2.80 6.08 22.08
C ILE A 178 -2.58 7.02 20.90
N THR A 179 -2.28 6.48 19.73
CA THR A 179 -2.30 7.25 18.48
C THR A 179 -3.74 7.53 18.10
N VAL A 180 -4.04 8.77 17.73
CA VAL A 180 -5.34 9.19 17.21
C VAL A 180 -5.11 9.80 15.84
N ASP A 181 -5.61 9.14 14.81
CA ASP A 181 -5.59 9.65 13.44
C ASP A 181 -7.01 9.84 12.95
N TRP A 182 -7.24 10.90 12.17
CA TRP A 182 -8.52 11.15 11.55
C TRP A 182 -8.34 11.77 10.19
N LYS A 183 -9.33 11.61 9.30
CA LYS A 183 -9.36 12.22 7.97
C LYS A 183 -10.78 12.61 7.59
N CYS A 184 -10.94 13.82 7.05
CA CYS A 184 -12.23 14.29 6.57
C CYS A 184 -12.18 14.71 5.10
N VAL A 185 -12.87 13.98 4.23
CA VAL A 185 -12.91 14.21 2.78
C VAL A 185 -14.32 13.98 2.24
N ASN A 186 -14.83 14.91 1.43
CA ASN A 186 -16.14 14.85 0.77
C ASN A 186 -17.28 14.40 1.69
N GLY A 187 -17.27 14.92 2.93
CA GLY A 187 -18.26 14.63 3.96
C GLY A 187 -18.21 13.23 4.54
N TYR A 188 -17.09 12.52 4.38
CA TYR A 188 -16.77 11.33 5.17
C TYR A 188 -15.72 11.69 6.22
N LEU A 189 -15.93 11.26 7.46
CA LEU A 189 -14.96 11.40 8.55
C LEU A 189 -14.55 10.00 9.01
N SER A 190 -13.29 9.63 8.82
CA SER A 190 -12.71 8.42 9.40
C SER A 190 -11.85 8.76 10.60
N ILE A 191 -11.92 7.93 11.64
CA ILE A 191 -11.18 8.05 12.89
C ILE A 191 -10.59 6.69 13.24
N SER A 192 -9.33 6.65 13.65
CA SER A 192 -8.66 5.48 14.19
C SER A 192 -7.93 5.80 15.48
N LEU A 193 -8.06 4.93 16.48
CA LEU A 193 -7.34 4.98 17.74
C LEU A 193 -6.59 3.66 17.92
N TYR A 194 -5.28 3.72 18.18
CA TYR A 194 -4.48 2.50 18.24
C TYR A 194 -3.18 2.62 19.03
N TYR A 195 -2.64 1.47 19.45
CA TYR A 195 -1.26 1.34 19.91
C TYR A 195 -0.35 0.91 18.77
N LYS A 196 0.74 1.66 18.57
CA LYS A 196 1.76 1.40 17.56
C LYS A 196 3.09 1.08 18.23
N TYR A 197 3.88 0.23 17.59
CA TYR A 197 5.22 -0.13 18.06
C TYR A 197 6.15 -0.34 16.87
N ARG A 198 7.44 -0.10 17.09
CA ARG A 198 8.53 -0.40 16.16
C ARG A 198 9.07 -1.79 16.42
N TYR A 199 9.56 -2.46 15.37
CA TYR A 199 10.22 -3.76 15.53
C TYR A 199 11.33 -4.03 14.49
N GLY A 200 12.25 -4.98 14.75
CA GLY A 200 13.14 -5.54 13.72
C GLY A 200 14.63 -5.26 13.88
N ASP A 201 15.46 -5.96 13.08
CA ASP A 201 16.92 -6.09 13.28
C ASP A 201 17.75 -4.87 12.85
N ILE A 202 17.19 -3.96 12.05
CA ILE A 202 17.85 -2.73 11.61
C ILE A 202 16.86 -1.58 11.79
N VAL A 203 17.13 -0.71 12.75
CA VAL A 203 16.31 0.50 12.98
C VAL A 203 17.00 1.69 12.29
N ASN A 204 16.33 2.31 11.33
CA ASN A 204 16.78 3.56 10.70
C ASN A 204 16.29 4.75 11.53
N PHE A 205 17.13 5.34 12.37
CA PHE A 205 16.78 6.56 13.13
C PHE A 205 17.05 7.86 12.36
N ILE A 206 17.86 7.80 11.28
CA ILE A 206 18.31 8.99 10.54
C ILE A 206 17.78 8.94 9.11
N GLY A 207 16.90 9.87 8.75
CA GLY A 207 16.64 10.35 7.38
C GLY A 207 15.95 9.40 6.39
N ASP A 208 16.08 8.09 6.54
CA ASP A 208 15.49 7.08 5.66
C ASP A 208 14.26 6.45 6.33
N ASN A 209 13.07 6.83 5.83
CA ASN A 209 11.71 6.51 6.33
C ASN A 209 11.29 5.02 6.37
N LEU A 210 12.22 4.07 6.42
CA LEU A 210 11.91 2.64 6.47
C LEU A 210 12.15 2.10 7.88
N GLN A 211 11.21 2.39 8.80
CA GLN A 211 11.10 1.69 10.07
C GLN A 211 9.93 0.71 9.99
N ASN A 212 10.16 -0.56 10.33
CA ASN A 212 9.06 -1.50 10.48
C ASN A 212 8.25 -1.09 11.71
N SER A 213 6.94 -0.95 11.53
CA SER A 213 6.02 -0.65 12.61
C SER A 213 4.83 -1.58 12.55
N GLY A 214 4.33 -1.94 13.72
CA GLY A 214 3.18 -2.80 13.90
C GLY A 214 2.11 -2.14 14.74
N ILE A 215 0.89 -2.67 14.59
CA ILE A 215 -0.30 -2.23 15.33
C ILE A 215 -0.64 -3.30 16.34
N TYR A 216 -0.56 -2.95 17.63
CA TYR A 216 -0.90 -3.90 18.67
C TYR A 216 -2.41 -4.13 18.73
N LYS A 217 -3.17 -3.04 18.87
CA LYS A 217 -4.63 -3.05 18.92
C LYS A 217 -5.20 -1.74 18.39
N SER A 218 -6.30 -1.81 17.65
CA SER A 218 -6.92 -0.64 17.02
C SER A 218 -8.45 -0.66 17.07
N TYR A 219 -9.03 0.55 17.09
CA TYR A 219 -10.45 0.81 16.94
C TYR A 219 -10.65 1.86 15.86
N CYS A 220 -11.48 1.57 14.87
CA CYS A 220 -11.76 2.47 13.76
C CYS A 220 -13.26 2.73 13.63
N ALA A 221 -13.61 3.92 13.14
CA ALA A 221 -14.95 4.23 12.69
C ALA A 221 -14.89 5.24 11.54
N THR A 222 -15.73 5.03 10.53
CA THR A 222 -15.93 5.97 9.44
C THR A 222 -17.40 6.36 9.40
N TYR A 223 -17.67 7.65 9.22
CA TYR A 223 -19.01 8.23 9.26
C TYR A 223 -19.30 8.98 7.95
N ASP A 224 -20.51 8.84 7.43
CA ASP A 224 -21.06 9.78 6.45
C ASP A 224 -21.72 10.94 7.21
N LEU A 225 -21.13 12.13 7.08
CA LEU A 225 -21.52 13.32 7.84
C LEU A 225 -22.88 13.89 7.42
N TYR A 226 -23.39 13.56 6.23
CA TYR A 226 -24.71 14.01 5.78
C TYR A 226 -25.81 13.10 6.30
N THR A 227 -25.60 11.78 6.25
CA THR A 227 -26.60 10.82 6.76
C THR A 227 -26.53 10.68 8.28
N GLY A 228 -25.41 11.05 8.88
CA GLY A 228 -25.15 10.88 10.31
C GLY A 228 -24.92 9.43 10.72
N LYS A 229 -24.61 8.54 9.77
CA LYS A 229 -24.45 7.11 10.02
C LYS A 229 -22.98 6.71 10.00
N LYS A 230 -22.61 5.81 10.92
CA LYS A 230 -21.41 4.97 10.77
C LYS A 230 -21.58 4.08 9.54
N ILE A 231 -20.56 4.02 8.70
CA ILE A 231 -20.55 3.25 7.46
C ILE A 231 -19.67 2.00 7.57
N GLN A 232 -19.94 1.03 6.70
CA GLN A 232 -19.13 -0.17 6.50
C GLN A 232 -18.16 0.04 5.34
N LEU A 233 -17.14 -0.82 5.23
CA LEU A 233 -16.15 -0.71 4.15
C LEU A 233 -16.82 -0.77 2.77
N SER A 234 -17.86 -1.61 2.60
CA SER A 234 -18.61 -1.77 1.36
C SER A 234 -19.31 -0.47 0.91
N ASP A 235 -19.62 0.45 1.82
CA ASP A 235 -20.26 1.72 1.50
C ASP A 235 -19.30 2.72 0.79
N LEU A 236 -17.99 2.45 0.83
CA LEU A 236 -16.97 3.23 0.11
C LEU A 236 -16.82 2.83 -1.37
N PHE A 237 -17.59 1.83 -1.81
CA PHE A 237 -17.65 1.33 -3.17
C PHE A 237 -19.04 1.55 -3.76
N PHE A 238 -19.13 1.74 -5.07
CA PHE A 238 -20.41 1.95 -5.71
C PHE A 238 -21.32 0.72 -5.58
N GLU A 239 -22.62 0.96 -5.50
CA GLU A 239 -23.63 -0.10 -5.42
C GLU A 239 -23.41 -1.15 -6.53
N GLY A 240 -23.22 -2.41 -6.15
CA GLY A 240 -23.04 -3.54 -7.06
C GLY A 240 -21.65 -3.67 -7.69
N GLU A 241 -20.70 -2.77 -7.40
CA GLU A 241 -19.32 -2.88 -7.89
C GLU A 241 -18.59 -3.99 -7.11
N ASN A 242 -18.06 -4.99 -7.83
CA ASN A 242 -17.20 -5.99 -7.23
C ASN A 242 -15.84 -5.36 -6.95
N TYR A 243 -15.51 -5.22 -5.67
CA TYR A 243 -14.25 -4.61 -5.23
C TYR A 243 -13.25 -5.61 -4.64
N SER A 244 -13.58 -6.89 -4.62
CA SER A 244 -12.72 -7.92 -4.02
C SER A 244 -11.40 -8.05 -4.76
N THR A 245 -11.43 -7.92 -6.09
CA THR A 245 -10.22 -7.99 -6.93
C THR A 245 -9.30 -6.82 -6.63
N GLU A 246 -9.84 -5.61 -6.53
CA GLU A 246 -9.13 -4.37 -6.24
C GLU A 246 -8.42 -4.44 -4.90
N LEU A 247 -9.13 -4.85 -3.85
CA LEU A 247 -8.57 -5.03 -2.52
C LEU A 247 -7.52 -6.14 -2.51
N TYR A 248 -7.79 -7.28 -3.14
CA TYR A 248 -6.83 -8.39 -3.21
C TYR A 248 -5.53 -7.98 -3.91
N GLU A 249 -5.64 -7.34 -5.07
CA GLU A 249 -4.48 -6.83 -5.81
C GLU A 249 -3.72 -5.78 -4.98
N LEU A 250 -4.42 -4.90 -4.26
CA LEU A 250 -3.80 -3.92 -3.38
C LEU A 250 -2.95 -4.64 -2.32
N MET A 251 -3.54 -5.60 -1.60
CA MET A 251 -2.86 -6.37 -0.56
C MET A 251 -1.63 -7.08 -1.11
N GLN A 252 -1.79 -7.81 -2.23
CA GLN A 252 -0.69 -8.46 -2.95
C GLN A 252 0.44 -7.49 -3.31
N SER A 253 0.09 -6.33 -3.87
CA SER A 253 1.11 -5.35 -4.27
C SER A 253 1.90 -4.77 -3.10
N LYS A 254 1.30 -4.70 -1.90
CA LYS A 254 2.01 -4.25 -0.69
C LYS A 254 2.89 -5.35 -0.10
N MET A 255 2.53 -6.61 -0.29
CA MET A 255 3.36 -7.75 0.10
C MET A 255 4.61 -7.89 -0.78
N SER A 256 4.52 -7.53 -2.08
CA SER A 256 5.64 -7.63 -3.02
C SER A 256 6.72 -6.55 -2.83
N VAL A 257 6.46 -5.52 -2.03
CA VAL A 257 7.45 -4.49 -1.68
C VAL A 257 8.22 -4.96 -0.44
N GLU A 258 9.55 -4.92 -0.50
CA GLU A 258 10.45 -5.34 0.58
C GLU A 258 10.05 -4.67 1.91
N GLY A 259 9.63 -5.48 2.88
CA GLY A 259 9.10 -5.01 4.17
C GLY A 259 8.00 -5.91 4.69
N TYR A 260 6.87 -6.03 3.98
CA TYR A 260 5.71 -6.80 4.46
C TYR A 260 5.80 -8.30 4.19
N GLY A 261 6.40 -8.71 3.06
CA GLY A 261 6.44 -10.11 2.62
C GLY A 261 7.08 -11.08 3.63
N ASN A 262 8.05 -10.62 4.41
CA ASN A 262 8.74 -11.43 5.43
C ASN A 262 7.87 -11.73 6.67
N TYR A 263 6.73 -11.06 6.80
CA TYR A 263 5.86 -11.10 7.97
C TYR A 263 4.47 -11.65 7.63
N VAL A 264 4.28 -12.32 6.50
CA VAL A 264 2.99 -12.91 6.12
C VAL A 264 2.86 -14.32 6.71
N LYS A 265 1.79 -14.58 7.46
CA LYS A 265 1.43 -15.89 8.03
C LYS A 265 0.65 -16.77 7.03
N ARG A 266 -0.22 -16.17 6.21
CA ARG A 266 -1.07 -16.87 5.23
C ARG A 266 -1.32 -16.00 4.00
N ASP A 267 -1.54 -16.65 2.86
CA ASP A 267 -1.93 -15.96 1.63
C ASP A 267 -3.32 -15.31 1.77
N PHE A 268 -3.51 -14.18 1.11
CA PHE A 268 -4.74 -13.37 1.11
C PHE A 268 -5.85 -13.95 0.22
N LEU A 269 -5.78 -15.24 -0.13
CA LEU A 269 -6.71 -15.91 -1.06
C LEU A 269 -8.18 -15.82 -0.62
N THR A 270 -8.44 -15.48 0.64
CA THR A 270 -9.76 -15.15 1.17
C THR A 270 -9.67 -13.85 1.98
N LEU A 271 -10.08 -12.74 1.38
CA LEU A 271 -10.30 -11.49 2.12
C LEU A 271 -11.33 -11.77 3.23
N GLU A 272 -11.10 -11.24 4.43
CA GLU A 272 -12.15 -11.23 5.44
C GLU A 272 -13.30 -10.37 4.90
N GLN A 273 -14.52 -10.92 4.84
CA GLN A 273 -15.68 -10.26 4.23
C GLN A 273 -16.00 -8.91 4.90
N ASN A 274 -15.63 -8.76 6.17
CA ASN A 274 -15.98 -7.63 7.01
C ASN A 274 -14.71 -7.04 7.63
N TYR A 275 -13.94 -6.26 6.86
CA TYR A 275 -12.91 -5.42 7.43
C TYR A 275 -13.57 -4.36 8.33
N GLU A 276 -13.68 -4.64 9.62
CA GLU A 276 -14.26 -3.72 10.60
C GLU A 276 -13.32 -2.55 10.91
N LYS A 277 -12.03 -2.72 10.62
CA LYS A 277 -10.96 -1.78 11.00
C LYS A 277 -10.38 -1.10 9.77
N PHE A 278 -11.09 -0.09 9.28
CA PHE A 278 -10.69 0.70 8.13
C PHE A 278 -10.91 2.19 8.37
N THR A 279 -10.17 3.00 7.62
CA THR A 279 -10.35 4.45 7.48
C THR A 279 -10.37 4.80 5.99
N LEU A 280 -10.52 6.08 5.65
CA LEU A 280 -10.45 6.53 4.25
C LEU A 280 -9.07 6.30 3.60
N ASN A 281 -8.05 6.07 4.42
CA ASN A 281 -6.65 5.98 3.98
C ASN A 281 -5.98 4.64 4.29
N SER A 282 -6.60 3.75 5.07
CA SER A 282 -5.92 2.59 5.61
C SER A 282 -6.86 1.44 5.95
N ILE A 283 -6.35 0.22 5.85
CA ILE A 283 -6.95 -0.99 6.45
C ILE A 283 -6.00 -1.48 7.54
N PHE A 284 -6.54 -1.75 8.73
CA PHE A 284 -5.77 -2.06 9.93
C PHE A 284 -5.85 -3.55 10.29
N PHE A 285 -4.70 -4.09 10.69
CA PHE A 285 -4.53 -5.46 11.18
C PHE A 285 -3.84 -5.40 12.55
N ASP A 286 -4.58 -5.69 13.60
CA ASP A 286 -4.04 -5.77 14.97
C ASP A 286 -3.05 -6.93 15.13
N LYS A 287 -2.23 -6.96 16.17
CA LYS A 287 -1.22 -8.02 16.40
C LYS A 287 -1.79 -9.45 16.36
N GLN A 288 -3.02 -9.63 16.83
CA GLN A 288 -3.70 -10.92 16.89
C GLN A 288 -4.32 -11.35 15.55
N ASN A 289 -4.10 -10.59 14.47
CA ASN A 289 -4.61 -10.92 13.15
C ASN A 289 -4.05 -12.25 12.61
N THR A 290 -4.79 -12.81 11.65
CA THR A 290 -4.51 -14.12 11.04
C THR A 290 -3.54 -14.05 9.86
N VAL A 291 -3.19 -12.86 9.38
CA VAL A 291 -2.54 -12.63 8.10
C VAL A 291 -1.06 -12.25 8.23
N PHE A 292 -0.72 -11.43 9.21
CA PHE A 292 0.60 -10.91 9.46
C PHE A 292 1.14 -11.43 10.80
N SER A 293 2.43 -11.69 10.87
CA SER A 293 3.13 -12.10 12.10
C SER A 293 3.17 -10.97 13.11
N GLU A 294 3.31 -9.73 12.62
CA GLU A 294 3.13 -8.49 13.37
C GLU A 294 1.79 -7.82 13.01
N GLY A 295 1.39 -6.78 13.74
CA GLY A 295 0.29 -5.93 13.27
C GLY A 295 0.71 -5.12 12.03
N ALA A 296 -0.24 -4.66 11.23
CA ALA A 296 0.03 -3.91 10.00
C ALA A 296 -1.01 -2.82 9.72
N ILE A 297 -0.58 -1.75 9.04
CA ILE A 297 -1.44 -0.78 8.39
C ILE A 297 -1.20 -0.91 6.89
N ILE A 298 -2.25 -1.20 6.13
CA ILE A 298 -2.19 -1.21 4.67
C ILE A 298 -2.73 0.12 4.14
N PRO A 299 -1.86 1.03 3.67
CA PRO A 299 -2.30 2.33 3.18
C PRO A 299 -3.02 2.19 1.83
N THR A 300 -4.17 2.85 1.73
CA THR A 300 -5.03 3.00 0.55
C THR A 300 -4.89 4.38 -0.10
N GLU A 301 -4.26 5.34 0.59
CA GLU A 301 -4.23 6.79 0.25
C GLU A 301 -3.57 7.17 -1.08
N TYR A 302 -2.81 6.26 -1.69
CA TYR A 302 -2.21 6.46 -3.02
C TYR A 302 -3.07 5.94 -4.18
N TYR A 303 -4.28 5.46 -3.87
CA TYR A 303 -5.10 4.72 -4.81
C TYR A 303 -6.56 5.11 -4.66
N TYR A 304 -6.96 6.27 -5.16
CA TYR A 304 -8.38 6.67 -5.12
C TYR A 304 -9.30 5.74 -5.93
N THR A 305 -8.72 4.90 -6.80
CA THR A 305 -9.45 3.79 -7.44
C THR A 305 -9.92 2.74 -6.44
N ILE A 306 -9.37 2.74 -5.22
CA ILE A 306 -9.76 1.79 -4.18
C ILE A 306 -11.05 2.23 -3.50
N PHE A 307 -11.27 3.50 -3.20
CA PHE A 307 -12.54 3.96 -2.59
C PHE A 307 -13.21 4.99 -3.51
N PRO A 308 -13.89 4.54 -4.58
CA PRO A 308 -14.36 5.45 -5.63
C PRO A 308 -15.45 6.41 -5.14
N VAL A 309 -16.25 6.04 -4.14
CA VAL A 309 -17.35 6.88 -3.62
C VAL A 309 -16.83 8.18 -3.02
N ILE A 310 -15.67 8.16 -2.35
CA ILE A 310 -15.09 9.36 -1.72
C ILE A 310 -14.51 10.36 -2.72
N THR A 311 -14.50 10.03 -4.01
CA THR A 311 -14.02 10.92 -5.07
C THR A 311 -15.12 11.78 -5.69
N ILE A 312 -16.38 11.54 -5.29
CA ILE A 312 -17.51 12.36 -5.67
C ILE A 312 -17.53 13.60 -4.77
N GLU A 313 -17.40 14.77 -5.39
CA GLU A 313 -17.52 16.05 -4.70
C GLU A 313 -18.87 16.15 -4.01
N ARG A 314 -18.84 16.42 -2.70
CA ARG A 314 -20.03 16.70 -1.89
C ARG A 314 -19.77 18.00 -1.12
N ASP A 315 -20.55 19.04 -1.39
CA ASP A 315 -20.41 20.36 -0.75
C ASP A 315 -20.61 20.29 0.77
N MET A 316 -19.52 20.36 1.52
CA MET A 316 -19.51 20.24 2.97
C MET A 316 -20.03 21.49 3.70
N LYS A 317 -20.55 22.49 2.98
CA LYS A 317 -21.16 23.68 3.58
C LYS A 317 -22.28 23.31 4.56
N GLY A 318 -22.21 23.86 5.76
CA GLY A 318 -23.22 23.64 6.80
C GLY A 318 -23.08 22.31 7.56
N ILE A 319 -22.10 21.45 7.23
CA ILE A 319 -21.77 20.29 8.06
C ILE A 319 -21.12 20.75 9.38
N PHE A 320 -20.16 21.66 9.25
CA PHE A 320 -19.47 22.31 10.35
C PHE A 320 -19.94 23.76 10.48
N ASN A 321 -19.72 24.34 11.65
CA ASN A 321 -19.86 25.79 11.80
C ASN A 321 -18.68 26.53 11.14
N ASP A 322 -18.79 27.86 11.09
CA ASP A 322 -17.87 28.74 10.37
C ASP A 322 -16.43 28.77 10.93
N LYS A 323 -16.15 28.08 12.04
CA LYS A 323 -14.79 27.97 12.61
C LYS A 323 -13.92 26.93 11.89
N ILE A 324 -14.56 25.99 11.17
CA ILE A 324 -13.86 24.93 10.46
C ILE A 324 -13.73 25.31 8.99
N GLU A 325 -12.50 25.49 8.55
CA GLU A 325 -12.17 25.83 7.18
C GLU A 325 -12.23 24.59 6.28
N ILE A 326 -13.12 24.64 5.30
CA ILE A 326 -13.27 23.60 4.29
C ILE A 326 -12.44 24.00 3.08
N ASN A 327 -11.49 23.16 2.71
CA ASN A 327 -10.55 23.40 1.63
C ASN A 327 -10.97 22.61 0.39
N LYS A 328 -10.80 23.22 -0.79
CA LYS A 328 -10.91 22.49 -2.05
C LYS A 328 -9.52 21.95 -2.44
N PHE A 329 -9.37 20.64 -2.42
CA PHE A 329 -8.14 19.93 -2.75
C PHE A 329 -8.26 19.18 -4.08
N ALA A 330 -7.29 19.38 -4.97
CA ALA A 330 -7.37 18.94 -6.36
C ALA A 330 -6.54 17.68 -6.70
N ARG A 331 -6.14 16.83 -5.73
CA ARG A 331 -5.20 15.74 -6.04
C ARG A 331 -5.62 14.38 -5.52
N PHE A 332 -6.10 13.55 -6.43
CA PHE A 332 -6.23 12.11 -6.23
C PHE A 332 -5.15 11.39 -7.06
N GLY A 333 -4.35 10.50 -6.46
CA GLY A 333 -3.26 9.75 -7.11
C GLY A 333 -3.67 8.37 -7.68
N PHE A 334 -3.30 8.06 -8.92
CA PHE A 334 -3.73 6.83 -9.59
C PHE A 334 -2.93 5.61 -9.12
N ARG A 335 -3.55 4.42 -9.21
CA ARG A 335 -2.83 3.16 -9.09
C ARG A 335 -2.12 2.82 -10.39
N ASN A 336 -0.82 2.55 -10.29
CA ASN A 336 -0.01 2.14 -11.42
C ASN A 336 0.50 0.72 -11.22
N GLN A 337 0.53 -0.05 -12.29
CA GLN A 337 1.22 -1.32 -12.38
C GLN A 337 2.44 -1.13 -13.27
N ILE A 338 3.63 -1.40 -12.75
CA ILE A 338 4.85 -1.36 -13.57
C ILE A 338 4.94 -2.69 -14.32
N VAL A 339 4.98 -2.62 -15.64
CA VAL A 339 5.16 -3.78 -16.52
C VAL A 339 6.49 -3.64 -17.23
N GLN A 340 7.31 -4.69 -17.18
CA GLN A 340 8.50 -4.76 -18.01
C GLN A 340 8.08 -5.19 -19.42
N THR A 341 8.44 -4.37 -20.41
CA THR A 341 8.17 -4.65 -21.83
C THR A 341 9.41 -4.35 -22.66
N GLU A 342 9.42 -4.83 -23.90
CA GLU A 342 10.47 -4.56 -24.88
C GLU A 342 9.92 -3.66 -25.98
N VAL A 343 10.52 -2.49 -26.16
CA VAL A 343 10.15 -1.52 -27.20
C VAL A 343 11.32 -1.42 -28.18
N ASN A 344 11.12 -1.86 -29.42
CA ASN A 344 12.15 -1.84 -30.47
C ASN A 344 13.48 -2.49 -30.05
N GLY A 345 13.44 -3.68 -29.43
CA GLY A 345 14.64 -4.39 -28.97
C GLY A 345 15.24 -3.85 -27.66
N ILE A 346 14.61 -2.85 -27.03
CA ILE A 346 15.13 -2.17 -25.84
C ILE A 346 14.21 -2.44 -24.65
N PRO A 347 14.72 -3.00 -23.55
CA PRO A 347 13.90 -3.25 -22.37
C PRO A 347 13.54 -1.94 -21.66
N TYR A 348 12.24 -1.75 -21.41
CA TYR A 348 11.68 -0.65 -20.64
C TYR A 348 10.81 -1.17 -19.49
N LYS A 349 10.77 -0.41 -18.41
CA LYS A 349 9.76 -0.56 -17.35
C LYS A 349 8.71 0.52 -17.57
N ILE A 350 7.57 0.15 -18.16
CA ILE A 350 6.48 1.08 -18.47
C ILE A 350 5.40 0.98 -17.38
N PRO A 351 5.06 2.09 -16.72
CA PRO A 351 3.94 2.12 -15.79
C PRO A 351 2.60 2.13 -16.56
N LYS A 352 1.80 1.08 -16.41
CA LYS A 352 0.40 1.03 -16.82
C LYS A 352 -0.49 1.62 -15.74
N ILE A 353 -1.51 2.37 -16.13
CA ILE A 353 -2.47 2.97 -15.20
C ILE A 353 -3.67 2.06 -15.00
N LYS A 354 -4.17 1.97 -13.77
CA LYS A 354 -5.53 1.50 -13.47
C LYS A 354 -6.40 2.75 -13.37
N HIS A 355 -7.28 2.93 -14.36
CA HIS A 355 -8.12 4.11 -14.52
C HIS A 355 -9.50 3.87 -13.90
N TRP A 356 -10.24 4.94 -13.55
CA TRP A 356 -11.62 4.78 -13.02
C TRP A 356 -12.64 4.42 -14.12
N ASP A 357 -12.25 4.65 -15.37
CA ASP A 357 -12.96 4.24 -16.58
C ASP A 357 -12.03 3.30 -17.36
N ASP A 358 -12.38 2.02 -17.40
CA ASP A 358 -11.56 0.97 -17.99
C ASP A 358 -11.27 1.21 -19.47
N LYS A 359 -12.20 1.82 -20.23
CA LYS A 359 -12.01 2.08 -21.65
C LYS A 359 -10.96 3.17 -21.87
N ILE A 360 -10.99 4.22 -21.06
CA ILE A 360 -9.97 5.26 -21.09
C ILE A 360 -8.62 4.69 -20.64
N GLY A 361 -8.60 3.89 -19.57
CA GLY A 361 -7.40 3.22 -19.09
C GLY A 361 -6.76 2.32 -20.14
N GLU A 362 -7.55 1.48 -20.80
CA GLU A 362 -7.12 0.61 -21.90
C GLU A 362 -6.55 1.44 -23.05
N LYS A 363 -7.28 2.47 -23.50
CA LYS A 363 -6.81 3.39 -24.56
C LYS A 363 -5.44 3.99 -24.22
N ILE A 364 -5.26 4.52 -23.02
CA ILE A 364 -4.00 5.13 -22.58
C ILE A 364 -2.88 4.10 -22.55
N ASN A 365 -3.14 2.93 -21.93
CA ASN A 365 -2.14 1.87 -21.78
C ASN A 365 -1.72 1.24 -23.11
N THR A 366 -2.63 1.12 -24.08
CA THR A 366 -2.31 0.65 -25.44
C THR A 366 -1.53 1.70 -26.22
N ASN A 367 -1.91 2.97 -26.11
CA ASN A 367 -1.30 4.03 -26.89
C ASN A 367 0.11 4.40 -26.43
N ILE A 368 0.40 4.34 -25.12
CA ILE A 368 1.74 4.66 -24.62
C ILE A 368 2.81 3.73 -25.21
N GLU A 369 2.52 2.45 -25.38
CA GLU A 369 3.44 1.49 -26.01
C GLU A 369 3.70 1.87 -27.47
N LYS A 370 2.65 2.14 -28.25
CA LYS A 370 2.77 2.59 -29.66
C LYS A 370 3.54 3.90 -29.79
N TYR A 371 3.30 4.85 -28.89
CA TYR A 371 3.98 6.14 -28.87
C TYR A 371 5.47 5.97 -28.60
N MET A 372 5.83 5.09 -27.66
CA MET A 372 7.22 4.75 -27.40
C MET A 372 7.88 4.02 -28.57
N GLU A 373 7.19 3.07 -29.23
CA GLU A 373 7.69 2.43 -30.44
C GLU A 373 7.99 3.45 -31.54
N TYR A 374 7.06 4.39 -31.78
CA TYR A 374 7.26 5.47 -32.73
C TYR A 374 8.47 6.33 -32.35
N ILE A 375 8.62 6.69 -31.08
CA ILE A 375 9.75 7.48 -30.59
C ILE A 375 11.08 6.72 -30.82
N MET A 376 11.15 5.47 -30.38
CA MET A 376 12.38 4.68 -30.48
C MET A 376 12.72 4.27 -31.91
N LYS A 377 11.75 4.18 -32.81
CA LYS A 377 12.00 3.92 -34.22
C LYS A 377 12.56 5.14 -34.95
N ASN A 378 12.05 6.34 -34.65
CA ASN A 378 12.35 7.53 -35.44
C ASN A 378 13.40 8.47 -34.81
N TYR A 379 13.61 8.39 -33.49
CA TYR A 379 14.42 9.37 -32.75
C TYR A 379 15.58 8.74 -31.98
N LYS A 380 15.73 7.42 -32.00
CA LYS A 380 16.80 6.72 -31.27
C LYS A 380 18.20 7.23 -31.64
N ASP A 381 18.48 7.46 -32.92
CA ASP A 381 19.80 7.94 -33.35
C ASP A 381 20.12 9.32 -32.78
N ILE A 382 19.10 10.19 -32.67
CA ILE A 382 19.24 11.51 -32.06
C ILE A 382 19.49 11.37 -30.55
N LEU A 383 18.71 10.51 -29.88
CA LEU A 383 18.89 10.23 -28.45
C LEU A 383 20.26 9.62 -28.14
N ASP A 384 20.80 8.75 -29.00
CA ASP A 384 22.13 8.16 -28.87
C ASP A 384 23.26 9.20 -28.93
N THR A 385 23.02 10.36 -29.56
CA THR A 385 24.00 11.46 -29.66
C THR A 385 23.85 12.55 -28.59
N SER A 386 22.80 12.46 -27.76
CA SER A 386 22.51 13.48 -26.74
C SER A 386 23.46 13.37 -25.53
N ARG A 387 23.62 14.47 -24.79
CA ARG A 387 24.53 14.50 -23.64
C ARG A 387 23.97 13.63 -22.52
N PHE A 388 24.81 12.77 -21.95
CA PHE A 388 24.45 12.04 -20.73
C PHE A 388 24.38 13.01 -19.56
N ALA A 389 23.39 12.84 -18.68
CA ALA A 389 23.42 13.49 -17.37
C ALA A 389 24.59 12.90 -16.56
N GLU A 390 25.62 13.71 -16.29
CA GLU A 390 26.79 13.28 -15.52
C GLU A 390 26.37 12.68 -14.15
N GLY A 391 26.97 11.54 -13.78
CA GLY A 391 26.71 10.88 -12.50
C GLY A 391 25.44 10.02 -12.40
N THR A 392 24.70 9.82 -13.50
CA THR A 392 23.44 9.04 -13.48
C THR A 392 23.62 7.57 -13.88
N TYR A 393 22.79 6.69 -13.30
CA TYR A 393 22.76 5.26 -13.63
C TYR A 393 22.18 5.07 -15.04
N LYS A 394 22.94 4.45 -15.95
CA LYS A 394 22.55 4.23 -17.35
C LYS A 394 21.42 3.20 -17.44
N SER A 395 20.18 3.64 -17.26
CA SER A 395 19.00 2.79 -17.36
C SER A 395 17.92 3.43 -18.23
N ASN A 396 17.07 2.58 -18.80
CA ASN A 396 15.89 3.00 -19.53
C ASN A 396 14.72 2.95 -18.57
N THR A 397 14.11 4.09 -18.27
CA THR A 397 12.98 4.19 -17.36
C THR A 397 11.87 5.01 -17.99
N VAL A 398 10.65 4.74 -17.55
CA VAL A 398 9.52 5.61 -17.84
C VAL A 398 8.96 6.04 -16.50
N GLU A 399 9.06 7.33 -16.22
CA GLU A 399 8.47 7.92 -15.02
C GLU A 399 7.06 8.41 -15.34
N LEU A 400 6.17 8.32 -14.36
CA LEU A 400 4.78 8.71 -14.51
C LEU A 400 4.44 9.77 -13.48
N SER A 401 3.91 10.89 -13.95
CA SER A 401 3.43 11.97 -13.10
C SER A 401 2.03 12.42 -13.50
N TYR A 402 1.31 12.97 -12.54
CA TYR A 402 -0.08 13.36 -12.68
C TYR A 402 -0.24 14.84 -12.33
N ASN A 403 -0.97 15.56 -13.17
CA ASN A 403 -1.51 16.87 -12.81
C ASN A 403 -3.05 16.83 -12.86
N LYS A 404 -3.69 17.99 -12.73
CA LYS A 404 -5.16 18.08 -12.66
C LYS A 404 -5.83 17.46 -13.89
N GLU A 405 -5.28 17.68 -15.07
CA GLU A 405 -5.91 17.36 -16.36
C GLU A 405 -5.18 16.26 -17.12
N ASN A 406 -3.90 16.04 -16.82
CA ASN A 406 -3.01 15.26 -17.66
C ASN A 406 -2.23 14.19 -16.90
N ILE A 407 -1.92 13.15 -17.65
CA ILE A 407 -0.98 12.09 -17.32
C ILE A 407 0.28 12.37 -18.15
N ARG A 408 1.43 12.50 -17.48
CA ARG A 408 2.72 12.77 -18.11
C ARG A 408 3.63 11.56 -17.94
N TYR A 409 4.02 10.97 -19.08
CA TYR A 409 5.03 9.93 -19.17
C TYR A 409 6.36 10.57 -19.55
N ILE A 410 7.39 10.37 -18.74
CA ILE A 410 8.74 10.89 -18.97
C ILE A 410 9.61 9.70 -19.36
N ILE A 411 10.00 9.65 -20.64
CA ILE A 411 10.82 8.60 -21.21
C ILE A 411 12.28 8.98 -21.04
N ASN A 412 12.98 8.16 -20.27
CA ASN A 412 14.41 8.23 -20.10
C ASN A 412 15.07 7.08 -20.86
N TYR A 413 15.95 7.44 -21.81
CA TYR A 413 16.79 6.50 -22.55
C TYR A 413 18.25 6.72 -22.17
N LYS A 414 18.90 5.71 -21.58
CA LYS A 414 20.32 5.75 -21.15
C LYS A 414 20.72 6.97 -20.29
N SER A 415 19.77 7.61 -19.60
CA SER A 415 19.99 8.87 -18.86
C SER A 415 20.48 10.01 -19.74
N ALA A 416 20.06 10.00 -21.00
CA ALA A 416 20.32 11.07 -21.94
C ALA A 416 19.41 12.27 -21.64
N TYR A 417 19.99 13.47 -21.64
CA TYR A 417 19.27 14.71 -21.38
C TYR A 417 19.13 15.52 -22.68
N PRO A 418 17.94 16.05 -22.97
CA PRO A 418 16.71 15.99 -22.17
C PRO A 418 15.88 14.71 -22.38
N PHE A 419 14.97 14.47 -21.45
CA PHE A 419 13.97 13.40 -21.52
C PHE A 419 12.88 13.72 -22.56
N ILE A 420 12.16 12.70 -23.05
CA ILE A 420 10.97 12.93 -23.88
C ILE A 420 9.73 12.81 -23.00
N GLU A 421 8.87 13.82 -23.03
CA GLU A 421 7.60 13.84 -22.32
C GLU A 421 6.45 13.54 -23.30
N ILE A 422 5.58 12.61 -22.92
CA ILE A 422 4.29 12.36 -23.57
C ILE A 422 3.21 12.79 -22.59
N ILE A 423 2.36 13.72 -23.02
CA ILE A 423 1.25 14.24 -22.22
C ILE A 423 -0.06 13.74 -22.81
N VAL A 424 -0.85 13.05 -21.98
CA VAL A 424 -2.14 12.45 -22.35
C VAL A 424 -3.24 13.05 -21.47
N ASN A 425 -4.36 13.43 -22.08
CA ASN A 425 -5.53 13.90 -21.35
C ASN A 425 -6.09 12.76 -20.50
N ARG A 426 -6.22 12.98 -19.18
CA ARG A 426 -6.68 11.92 -18.27
C ARG A 426 -8.15 11.54 -18.45
N TYR A 427 -8.98 12.42 -19.01
CA TYR A 427 -10.42 12.22 -19.12
C TYR A 427 -10.85 11.67 -20.48
N THR A 428 -10.00 11.76 -21.51
CA THR A 428 -10.30 11.26 -22.86
C THR A 428 -9.30 10.21 -23.34
N GLY A 429 -8.13 10.11 -22.68
CA GLY A 429 -7.02 9.28 -23.12
C GLY A 429 -6.38 9.74 -24.42
N GLU A 430 -6.60 10.99 -24.84
CA GLU A 430 -6.05 11.55 -26.07
C GLU A 430 -4.67 12.16 -25.86
N LEU A 431 -3.79 11.98 -26.85
CA LEU A 431 -2.47 12.58 -26.87
C LEU A 431 -2.59 14.10 -27.03
N GLU A 432 -2.08 14.84 -26.05
CA GLU A 432 -2.10 16.30 -26.07
C GLU A 432 -0.78 16.89 -26.57
N SER A 433 0.36 16.37 -26.11
CA SER A 433 1.67 16.83 -26.55
C SER A 433 2.74 15.75 -26.46
N VAL A 434 3.79 15.93 -27.27
CA VAL A 434 5.05 15.20 -27.19
C VAL A 434 6.17 16.21 -27.35
N GLU A 435 6.98 16.38 -26.32
CA GLU A 435 8.01 17.42 -26.28
C GLU A 435 9.22 16.98 -25.45
N PRO A 436 10.41 17.54 -25.68
CA PRO A 436 11.55 17.29 -24.82
C PRO A 436 11.39 18.07 -23.50
N SER A 437 11.71 17.45 -22.37
CA SER A 437 11.76 18.12 -21.06
C SER A 437 12.69 19.34 -21.14
N MET A 438 12.34 20.47 -20.51
CA MET A 438 13.10 21.73 -20.58
C MET A 438 14.62 21.51 -20.52
N GLY A 439 15.33 21.87 -21.60
CA GLY A 439 16.78 21.63 -21.73
C GLY A 439 17.29 21.52 -23.18
N MET A 440 16.40 21.32 -24.16
CA MET A 440 16.76 21.11 -25.58
C MET A 440 16.89 22.38 -26.43
N ILE A 441 17.22 23.55 -25.85
CA ILE A 441 17.30 24.82 -26.61
C ILE A 441 18.45 24.81 -27.64
N SER A 442 19.39 23.87 -27.57
CA SER A 442 20.55 23.83 -28.48
C SER A 442 20.80 22.44 -29.08
N ILE A 443 20.01 22.05 -30.08
CA ILE A 443 20.47 21.14 -31.14
C ILE A 443 20.26 21.86 -32.47
N GLY A 444 21.35 22.22 -33.14
CA GLY A 444 21.32 22.85 -34.47
C GLY A 444 20.88 21.88 -35.58
N PRO A 445 21.07 22.24 -36.85
CA PRO A 445 20.07 22.55 -37.89
C PRO A 445 19.10 21.43 -38.30
N ASN A 446 19.13 20.26 -37.67
CA ASN A 446 18.16 19.17 -37.85
C ASN A 446 17.07 19.24 -36.77
N SER A 447 16.52 20.44 -36.53
CA SER A 447 15.49 20.67 -35.52
C SER A 447 14.28 19.80 -35.81
N ILE A 448 14.03 18.82 -34.95
CA ILE A 448 12.82 18.01 -34.97
C ILE A 448 11.61 18.93 -34.90
N SER A 449 10.70 18.80 -35.88
CA SER A 449 9.36 19.36 -35.79
C SER A 449 8.53 18.47 -34.85
N TRP A 450 8.52 18.82 -33.56
CA TRP A 450 7.71 18.11 -32.56
C TRP A 450 6.21 18.20 -32.88
N SER A 451 5.78 19.22 -33.61
CA SER A 451 4.42 19.29 -34.18
C SER A 451 4.15 18.18 -35.18
N ASP A 452 5.10 17.84 -36.06
CA ASP A 452 4.90 16.73 -37.01
C ASP A 452 4.93 15.37 -36.33
N ALA A 453 5.76 15.23 -35.28
CA ALA A 453 5.79 14.05 -34.43
C ALA A 453 4.42 13.84 -33.75
N LEU A 454 3.89 14.90 -33.14
CA LEU A 454 2.59 14.91 -32.48
C LEU A 454 1.47 14.51 -33.44
N GLU A 455 1.39 15.12 -34.62
CA GLU A 455 0.33 14.82 -35.59
C GLU A 455 0.39 13.38 -36.10
N LYS A 456 1.59 12.85 -36.36
CA LYS A 456 1.76 11.43 -36.74
C LYS A 456 1.36 10.50 -35.61
N MET A 457 1.69 10.84 -34.37
CA MET A 457 1.36 10.02 -33.20
C MET A 457 -0.13 10.07 -32.84
N LYS A 458 -0.83 11.18 -33.09
CA LYS A 458 -2.30 11.24 -32.97
C LYS A 458 -3.02 10.27 -33.91
N GLY A 459 -2.39 9.87 -35.01
CA GLY A 459 -2.92 8.89 -35.98
C GLY A 459 -2.68 7.41 -35.64
N LEU A 460 -2.01 7.10 -34.52
CA LEU A 460 -1.73 5.74 -34.02
C LEU A 460 -2.79 5.29 -33.00
#